data_AF-A0A961TIJ4-F1
#
_entry.id   AF-A0A961TIJ4-F1
#
_cell.length_a   1.000
_cell.length_b   1.000
_cell.length_c   1.000
_cell.angle_alpha   90.00
_cell.angle_beta   90.00
_cell.angle_gamma   90.00
#
_symmetry.space_group_name_H-M   'P 1'
#
loop_
_entity.id
_entity.type
_entity.pdbx_description
1 polymer ?
#
loop_
_entity_poly.entity_id
_entity_poly.type
_entity_poly.pdbx_seq_one_letter_code
_entity_poly.pdbx_strand_id
1 'polypeptide(L)'
;MAARDMTKHRGFPSGLPGTGFQFTIRRANPRGVTPVTARQRHADRDPIDTKADIAFLHSLWHYFGEEPFERGNLDAGRLSWLFGREVVPAETPFDNASYSALLQINVEMAMKNYPEAFADVLEV
;
A
#
# COMPACT_ATOMS: atom_id res chain seq x y z
N MET A 1 1.62 27.91 -5.83
CA MET A 1 1.24 26.87 -6.82
C MET A 1 0.60 25.73 -6.05
N ALA A 2 -0.65 25.39 -6.39
CA ALA A 2 -1.45 24.42 -5.64
C ALA A 2 -0.69 23.11 -5.45
N ALA A 3 -0.73 22.53 -4.25
CA ALA A 3 -0.38 21.13 -4.04
C ALA A 3 -1.34 20.31 -4.90
N ARG A 4 -0.91 19.99 -6.13
CA ARG A 4 -1.75 19.32 -7.12
C ARG A 4 -2.08 17.93 -6.60
N ASP A 5 -3.38 17.71 -6.48
CA ASP A 5 -4.14 16.64 -5.84
C ASP A 5 -3.40 15.34 -5.54
N MET A 6 -3.21 15.09 -4.24
CA MET A 6 -3.06 13.73 -3.73
C MET A 6 -4.46 13.13 -3.60
N THR A 7 -4.77 12.18 -4.49
CA THR A 7 -6.05 11.46 -4.48
C THR A 7 -6.38 10.90 -3.11
N LYS A 8 -7.61 11.12 -2.68
CA LYS A 8 -8.13 10.65 -1.39
C LYS A 8 -9.01 9.44 -1.61
N HIS A 9 -8.48 8.26 -1.28
CA HIS A 9 -9.20 6.99 -1.35
C HIS A 9 -10.26 6.93 -0.24
N ARG A 10 -11.41 7.55 -0.48
CA ARG A 10 -12.53 7.60 0.47
C ARG A 10 -13.10 6.20 0.64
N GLY A 11 -13.30 5.77 1.88
CA GLY A 11 -13.73 4.41 2.21
C GLY A 11 -12.58 3.42 2.41
N PHE A 12 -11.35 3.78 2.05
CA PHE A 12 -10.18 2.96 2.35
C PHE A 12 -9.88 2.97 3.87
N PRO A 13 -9.61 1.81 4.49
CA PRO A 13 -9.27 1.73 5.92
C PRO A 13 -8.10 2.65 6.30
N SER A 14 -8.23 3.43 7.37
CA SER A 14 -7.18 4.41 7.71
C SER A 14 -5.91 3.79 8.31
N GLY A 15 -5.99 2.55 8.80
CA GLY A 15 -4.91 1.87 9.49
C GLY A 15 -5.38 0.59 10.17
N LEU A 16 -4.46 -0.09 10.85
CA LEU A 16 -4.74 -1.28 11.64
C LEU A 16 -5.15 -0.88 13.07
N PRO A 17 -6.40 -1.16 13.52
CA PRO A 17 -6.86 -0.77 14.85
C PRO A 17 -5.98 -1.28 15.99
N GLY A 18 -5.82 -0.50 17.06
CA GLY A 18 -5.07 -0.91 18.26
C GLY A 18 -3.54 -0.96 18.14
N THR A 19 -2.98 -0.76 16.95
CA THR A 19 -1.52 -0.90 16.71
C THR A 19 -0.79 0.39 16.37
N GLY A 20 -1.54 1.44 16.02
CA GLY A 20 -0.98 2.72 15.56
C GLY A 20 -0.53 2.72 14.10
N PHE A 21 -0.46 1.58 13.40
CA PHE A 21 -0.15 1.53 11.98
C PHE A 21 -1.19 2.29 11.17
N GLN A 22 -0.73 3.25 10.36
CA GLN A 22 -1.55 4.01 9.43
C GLN A 22 -1.37 3.44 8.03
N PHE A 23 -2.47 3.35 7.29
CA PHE A 23 -2.48 2.94 5.90
C PHE A 23 -2.66 4.12 4.94
N THR A 24 -3.15 5.25 5.45
CA THR A 24 -3.31 6.47 4.65
C THR A 24 -2.78 7.71 5.37
N ILE A 25 -2.38 8.70 4.58
CA ILE A 25 -1.93 10.01 5.06
C ILE A 25 -3.02 11.07 4.92
N ARG A 26 -3.16 11.91 5.95
CA ARG A 26 -4.20 12.95 6.01
C ARG A 26 -3.92 14.14 5.10
N ARG A 27 -2.66 14.43 4.81
CA ARG A 27 -2.23 15.55 3.95
C ARG A 27 -0.96 15.16 3.20
N ALA A 28 -0.74 15.80 2.06
CA ALA A 28 0.52 15.71 1.33
C ALA A 28 1.69 16.15 2.23
N ASN A 29 2.87 15.55 2.04
CA ASN A 29 4.05 15.88 2.81
C ASN A 29 4.62 17.23 2.33
N PRO A 30 4.71 18.26 3.19
CA PRO A 30 5.23 19.58 2.81
C PRO A 30 6.71 19.55 2.44
N ARG A 31 7.46 18.49 2.81
CA ARG A 31 8.88 18.32 2.51
C ARG A 31 9.15 17.51 1.24
N GLY A 32 8.11 17.21 0.46
CA GLY A 32 8.20 16.37 -0.72
C GLY A 32 7.61 14.98 -0.49
N VAL A 33 7.20 14.35 -1.58
CA VAL A 33 6.56 13.04 -1.57
C VAL A 33 7.56 11.98 -1.12
N THR A 34 7.20 11.17 -0.12
CA THR A 34 8.05 10.05 0.32
C THR A 34 8.16 9.01 -0.80
N PRO A 35 9.36 8.62 -1.25
CA PRO A 35 9.51 7.63 -2.31
C PRO A 35 9.00 6.24 -1.89
N VAL A 36 8.35 5.51 -2.80
CA VAL A 36 8.03 4.08 -2.63
C VAL A 36 9.23 3.25 -3.08
N THR A 37 9.78 2.43 -2.20
CA THR A 37 10.99 1.64 -2.48
C THR A 37 10.81 0.21 -2.02
N ALA A 38 11.32 -0.76 -2.78
CA ALA A 38 11.19 -2.16 -2.40
C ALA A 38 12.05 -2.45 -1.16
N ARG A 39 11.43 -2.98 -0.10
CA ARG A 39 12.12 -3.37 1.13
C ARG A 39 12.40 -4.87 1.17
N GLN A 40 13.54 -5.26 1.76
CA GLN A 40 13.86 -6.66 2.01
C GLN A 40 13.09 -7.17 3.23
N ARG A 41 12.43 -8.32 3.11
CA ARG A 41 11.77 -9.02 4.23
C ARG A 41 12.71 -10.11 4.75
N HIS A 42 12.96 -10.12 6.05
CA HIS A 42 13.72 -11.17 6.74
C HIS A 42 12.77 -12.08 7.55
N ALA A 43 13.23 -13.28 7.91
CA ALA A 43 12.39 -14.28 8.57
C ALA A 43 12.03 -13.91 10.03
N ASP A 44 12.78 -13.00 10.64
CA ASP A 44 12.66 -12.53 12.02
C ASP A 44 11.82 -11.25 12.14
N ARG A 45 11.05 -10.88 11.11
CA ARG A 45 10.18 -9.71 11.17
C ARG A 45 9.14 -9.86 12.26
N ASP A 46 8.86 -8.74 12.94
CA ASP A 46 7.86 -8.69 13.98
C ASP A 46 6.50 -9.19 13.44
N PRO A 47 5.83 -10.12 14.14
CA PRO A 47 4.50 -10.59 13.76
C PRO A 47 3.49 -9.46 13.57
N ILE A 48 3.57 -8.37 14.33
CA ILE A 48 2.65 -7.22 14.20
C ILE A 48 2.88 -6.46 12.90
N ASP A 49 4.13 -6.33 12.44
CA ASP A 49 4.46 -5.71 11.16
C ASP A 49 3.98 -6.57 10.00
N THR A 50 4.18 -7.89 10.10
CA THR A 50 3.69 -8.85 9.10
C THR A 50 2.16 -8.79 9.02
N LYS A 51 1.47 -8.74 10.15
CA LYS A 51 0.02 -8.58 10.24
C LYS A 51 -0.47 -7.27 9.61
N ALA A 52 0.26 -6.18 9.83
CA ALA A 52 -0.05 -4.89 9.20
C ALA A 52 0.13 -4.93 7.68
N ASP A 53 1.13 -5.63 7.17
CA ASP A 53 1.36 -5.76 5.73
C ASP A 53 0.24 -6.60 5.07
N ILE A 54 -0.19 -7.69 5.73
CA ILE A 54 -1.34 -8.51 5.31
C ILE A 54 -2.63 -7.67 5.31
N ALA A 55 -2.93 -6.98 6.40
CA ALA A 55 -4.14 -6.16 6.52
C ALA A 55 -4.14 -4.99 5.52
N PHE A 56 -2.97 -4.43 5.23
CA PHE A 56 -2.84 -3.40 4.20
C PHE A 56 -3.11 -3.98 2.80
N LEU A 57 -2.55 -5.15 2.47
CA LEU A 57 -2.81 -5.82 1.20
C LEU A 57 -4.29 -6.23 1.06
N HIS A 58 -4.91 -6.72 2.13
CA HIS A 58 -6.35 -7.01 2.18
C HIS A 58 -7.17 -5.76 1.85
N SER A 59 -6.81 -4.63 2.46
CA SER A 59 -7.46 -3.35 2.18
C SER A 59 -7.28 -2.90 0.73
N LEU A 60 -6.10 -3.12 0.13
CA LEU A 60 -5.84 -2.84 -1.28
C LEU A 60 -6.71 -3.72 -2.20
N TRP A 61 -6.74 -5.03 -1.93
CA TRP A 61 -7.51 -5.99 -2.73
C TRP A 61 -9.00 -5.66 -2.73
N HIS A 62 -9.59 -5.47 -1.55
CA HIS A 62 -11.03 -5.20 -1.42
C HIS A 62 -11.44 -3.81 -1.93
N TYR A 63 -10.49 -2.88 -2.07
CA TYR A 63 -10.79 -1.53 -2.56
C TYR A 63 -10.54 -1.37 -4.06
N PHE A 64 -9.44 -1.90 -4.59
CA PHE A 64 -9.02 -1.72 -5.99
C PHE A 64 -9.17 -2.98 -6.84
N GLY A 65 -9.14 -4.17 -6.24
CA GLY A 65 -9.12 -5.44 -6.95
C GLY A 65 -7.85 -5.60 -7.80
N GLU A 66 -8.04 -6.04 -9.05
CA GLU A 66 -6.96 -6.25 -10.02
C GLU A 66 -6.58 -5.00 -10.82
N GLU A 67 -7.39 -3.94 -10.73
CA GLU A 67 -7.24 -2.75 -11.56
C GLU A 67 -6.06 -1.88 -11.09
N PRO A 68 -5.35 -1.21 -12.01
CA PRO A 68 -4.39 -0.17 -11.66
C PRO A 68 -5.02 0.95 -10.83
N PHE A 69 -4.28 1.45 -9.85
CA PHE A 69 -4.71 2.53 -8.96
C PHE A 69 -3.62 3.56 -8.71
N GLU A 70 -4.02 4.81 -8.52
CA GLU A 70 -3.10 5.86 -8.08
C GLU A 70 -2.65 5.60 -6.64
N ARG A 71 -1.35 5.78 -6.37
CA ARG A 71 -0.82 5.79 -5.00
C ARG A 71 -1.64 6.68 -4.07
N GLY A 72 -2.00 7.89 -4.51
CA GLY A 72 -2.83 8.83 -3.77
C GLY A 72 -2.36 9.04 -2.33
N ASN A 73 -3.30 8.91 -1.39
CA ASN A 73 -3.03 9.07 0.04
C ASN A 73 -2.59 7.77 0.74
N LEU A 74 -2.24 6.70 0.04
CA LEU A 74 -1.71 5.49 0.67
C LEU A 74 -0.34 5.77 1.32
N ASP A 75 -0.11 5.16 2.48
CA ASP A 75 1.14 5.30 3.21
C ASP A 75 2.29 4.64 2.43
N ALA A 76 3.30 5.44 2.09
CA ALA A 76 4.46 4.96 1.34
C ALA A 76 5.30 3.96 2.13
N GLY A 77 5.31 4.07 3.46
CA GLY A 77 6.04 3.15 4.34
C GLY A 77 5.47 1.74 4.26
N ARG A 78 4.14 1.60 4.32
CA ARG A 78 3.43 0.34 4.12
C ARG A 78 3.52 -0.17 2.69
N LEU A 79 3.30 0.69 1.69
CA LEU A 79 3.47 0.31 0.28
C LEU A 79 4.88 -0.24 0.00
N SER A 80 5.92 0.35 0.56
CA SER A 80 7.32 -0.07 0.37
C SER A 80 7.60 -1.53 0.83
N TRP A 81 6.81 -2.07 1.76
CA TRP A 81 6.96 -3.46 2.20
C TRP A 81 6.37 -4.48 1.20
N LEU A 82 5.37 -4.08 0.43
CA LEU A 82 4.73 -4.88 -0.61
C LEU A 82 5.29 -4.60 -2.01
N PHE A 83 5.94 -3.45 -2.19
CA PHE A 83 6.40 -2.98 -3.49
C PHE A 83 7.53 -3.84 -4.07
N GLY A 84 7.43 -4.12 -5.37
CA GLY A 84 8.34 -4.97 -6.13
C GLY A 84 8.01 -6.47 -6.04
N ARG A 85 6.94 -6.84 -5.31
CA ARG A 85 6.48 -8.23 -5.17
C ARG A 85 4.96 -8.30 -5.31
N GLU A 86 4.23 -7.96 -4.27
CA GLU A 86 2.75 -7.99 -4.25
C GLU A 86 2.13 -6.76 -4.90
N VAL A 87 2.84 -5.62 -4.86
CA VAL A 87 2.45 -4.40 -5.55
C VAL A 87 3.56 -4.01 -6.51
N VAL A 88 3.22 -3.69 -7.75
CA VAL A 88 4.18 -3.37 -8.82
C VAL A 88 3.78 -2.06 -9.52
N PRO A 89 4.71 -1.38 -10.23
CA PRO A 89 4.37 -0.27 -11.11
C PRO A 89 3.36 -0.69 -12.17
N ALA A 90 2.39 0.19 -12.44
CA ALA A 90 1.42 0.04 -13.54
C ALA A 90 1.64 1.06 -14.66
N GLU A 91 2.79 1.75 -14.65
CA GLU A 91 3.18 2.76 -15.64
C GLU A 91 4.67 2.63 -15.97
N THR A 92 5.07 3.16 -17.13
CA THR A 92 6.48 3.23 -17.55
C THR A 92 6.74 4.53 -18.31
N PRO A 93 7.66 5.40 -17.84
CA PRO A 93 8.48 5.26 -16.62
C PRO A 93 7.64 5.38 -15.34
N PHE A 94 8.13 4.77 -14.25
CA PHE A 94 7.49 4.86 -12.93
C PHE A 94 8.15 5.94 -12.07
N ASP A 95 7.36 6.89 -11.57
CA ASP A 95 7.83 7.90 -10.61
C ASP A 95 7.54 7.47 -9.18
N ASN A 96 8.56 6.94 -8.50
CA ASN A 96 8.42 6.47 -7.13
C ASN A 96 8.11 7.57 -6.10
N ALA A 97 8.28 8.84 -6.46
CA ALA A 97 8.04 10.02 -5.65
C ALA A 97 6.88 10.86 -6.18
N SER A 98 5.89 10.25 -6.85
CA SER A 98 4.64 10.89 -7.23
C SER A 98 3.45 10.34 -6.44
N TYR A 99 2.46 11.21 -6.13
CA TYR A 99 1.15 10.79 -5.60
C TYR A 99 0.21 10.26 -6.68
N SER A 100 0.43 10.62 -7.95
CA SER A 100 -0.36 10.15 -9.08
C SER A 100 0.24 8.90 -9.74
N ALA A 101 1.35 8.36 -9.21
CA ALA A 101 1.99 7.17 -9.75
C ALA A 101 1.01 5.99 -9.72
N LEU A 102 0.90 5.29 -10.84
CA LEU A 102 0.04 4.12 -10.97
C LEU A 102 0.74 2.85 -10.45
N LEU A 103 0.02 2.12 -9.61
CA LEU A 103 0.40 0.86 -9.00
C LEU A 103 -0.65 -0.19 -9.32
N GLN A 104 -0.28 -1.46 -9.27
CA GLN A 104 -1.20 -2.58 -9.45
C GLN A 104 -0.81 -3.73 -8.52
N ILE A 105 -1.80 -4.51 -8.08
CA ILE A 105 -1.56 -5.74 -7.33
C ILE A 105 -1.09 -6.83 -8.29
N ASN A 106 0.08 -7.40 -8.04
CA ASN A 106 0.49 -8.66 -8.64
C ASN A 106 -0.23 -9.80 -7.92
N VAL A 107 -1.41 -10.17 -8.40
CA VAL A 107 -2.31 -11.13 -7.75
C VAL A 107 -1.64 -12.47 -7.49
N GLU A 108 -0.87 -12.98 -8.44
CA GLU A 108 -0.18 -14.27 -8.30
C GLU A 108 0.79 -14.26 -7.12
N MET A 109 1.64 -13.23 -7.03
CA MET A 109 2.62 -13.10 -5.96
C MET A 109 1.96 -12.77 -4.61
N ALA A 110 0.90 -11.96 -4.65
CA ALA A 110 0.13 -11.58 -3.47
C ALA A 110 -0.58 -12.79 -2.85
N MET A 111 -1.28 -13.61 -3.63
CA MET A 111 -1.93 -14.84 -3.15
C MET A 111 -0.93 -15.88 -2.66
N LYS A 112 0.25 -15.97 -3.30
CA LYS A 112 1.30 -16.89 -2.87
C LYS A 112 1.90 -16.52 -1.51
N ASN A 113 2.11 -15.23 -1.27
CA ASN A 113 2.79 -14.77 -0.06
C ASN A 113 1.83 -14.53 1.11
N TYR A 114 0.62 -14.06 0.83
CA TYR A 114 -0.39 -13.68 1.82
C TYR A 114 -1.81 -14.11 1.38
N PRO A 115 -2.09 -15.42 1.27
CA PRO A 115 -3.40 -15.91 0.85
C PRO A 115 -4.56 -15.38 1.72
N GLU A 116 -4.31 -15.18 3.02
CA GLU A 116 -5.27 -14.62 3.98
C GLU A 116 -5.74 -13.19 3.62
N ALA A 117 -4.94 -12.43 2.88
CA ALA A 117 -5.33 -11.08 2.44
C ALA A 117 -6.49 -11.09 1.42
N PHE A 118 -6.80 -12.25 0.84
CA PHE A 118 -7.86 -12.42 -0.16
C PHE A 118 -9.16 -12.97 0.43
N ALA A 119 -9.20 -13.27 1.73
CA ALA A 119 -10.42 -13.70 2.40
C ALA A 119 -11.45 -12.55 2.47
N ASP A 120 -12.73 -12.89 2.46
CA ASP A 120 -13.83 -11.92 2.61
C ASP A 120 -13.73 -11.14 3.92
N VAL A 121 -13.26 -11.80 4.98
CA VAL A 121 -13.05 -11.23 6.30
C VAL A 121 -11.65 -11.57 6.78
N LEU A 122 -10.90 -10.56 7.18
CA LEU A 122 -9.60 -10.71 7.83
C LEU A 122 -9.75 -10.47 9.33
N GLU A 123 -9.45 -11.48 10.13
CA GLU A 123 -9.39 -11.35 11.59
C GLU A 123 -8.05 -10.77 12.01
N VAL A 124 -8.09 -9.53 12.50
CA VAL A 124 -6.91 -8.77 12.92
C VAL A 124 -6.81 -8.51 14.42
#